data_AF-A0A5C4RRB4-F1
#
_entry.id   AF-A0A5C4RRB4-F1
#
_cell.length_a   1.000
_cell.length_b   1.000
_cell.length_c   1.000
_cell.angle_alpha   90.00
_cell.angle_beta   90.00
_cell.angle_gamma   90.00
#
_symmetry.space_group_name_H-M   'P 1'
#
loop_
_entity.id
_entity.type
_entity.pdbx_description
1 polymer ?
#
loop_
_entity_poly.entity_id
_entity_poly.type
_entity_poly.pdbx_seq_one_letter_code
_entity_poly.pdbx_strand_id
1 'polypeptide(L)'
;MGARGSRRLNLPGCLGILAAGNQGAGTHDRSPRHDAARGYARRSRRIPPVAFRPNGAAAASASFRRKAQRGTFMRNQLLMTLVLFVPTLPSAAQAQSTPSCSVIESLPATISTGGNYCLAANAEVNITTGAAVTINSNDVTLDCRDFTITNLATSNAGTSSAIRAVNRNNVQIRNCRLMGGFTDGIYMHMLLGGSTTSFYNRVEDNYIAGPFRYGILAYGSAIEVRGNTIYDVGGQAASPAMGIRVGGSSVSSFKFQVVERNLVAGTNSPFNHAYGIYSDNSIGAMFLNNTISGTYGLAPNYKGYGIRVANGSGVTIRGNIVGGGGRDNEVGIQTPSNGGWCYDNQIRTYPTATLGCDASLGNF
;
A
#
# COMPACT_ATOMS: atom_id res chain seq x y z
N MET A 1 -64.82 -15.23 -58.43
CA MET A 1 -65.80 -15.28 -57.32
C MET A 1 -65.02 -15.30 -56.00
N GLY A 2 -65.31 -14.36 -55.08
CA GLY A 2 -65.03 -14.35 -53.63
C GLY A 2 -63.57 -14.50 -53.16
N ALA A 3 -62.88 -13.44 -52.69
CA ALA A 3 -62.87 -12.93 -51.30
C ALA A 3 -62.21 -13.89 -50.30
N ARG A 4 -61.41 -13.53 -49.27
CA ARG A 4 -60.75 -12.34 -48.70
C ARG A 4 -60.04 -12.89 -47.44
N GLY A 5 -58.92 -12.32 -46.98
CA GLY A 5 -58.44 -12.62 -45.62
C GLY A 5 -56.98 -12.26 -45.32
N SER A 6 -56.72 -11.01 -44.97
CA SER A 6 -55.41 -10.49 -44.57
C SER A 6 -55.14 -10.66 -43.07
N ARG A 7 -53.89 -10.94 -42.70
CA ARG A 7 -53.27 -10.41 -41.47
C ARG A 7 -51.81 -10.05 -41.72
N ARG A 8 -51.47 -8.78 -41.47
CA ARG A 8 -50.13 -8.21 -41.42
C ARG A 8 -49.61 -8.27 -39.98
N LEU A 9 -48.36 -8.66 -39.80
CA LEU A 9 -47.57 -8.44 -38.59
C LEU A 9 -46.44 -7.47 -38.94
N ASN A 10 -46.44 -6.32 -38.26
CA ASN A 10 -45.42 -5.27 -38.37
C ASN A 10 -44.22 -5.64 -37.49
N LEU A 11 -43.01 -5.54 -38.06
CA LEU A 11 -41.73 -5.43 -37.36
C LEU A 11 -41.29 -3.97 -37.40
N PRO A 12 -40.79 -3.37 -36.32
CA PRO A 12 -39.97 -2.17 -36.41
C PRO A 12 -38.48 -2.51 -36.27
N GLY A 13 -37.71 -2.15 -37.31
CA GLY A 13 -36.25 -2.11 -37.27
C GLY A 13 -35.75 -0.84 -36.57
N CYS A 14 -34.73 -0.99 -35.72
CA CYS A 14 -34.01 0.11 -35.10
C CYS A 14 -33.05 0.75 -36.11
N LEU A 15 -33.27 2.03 -36.39
CA LEU A 15 -32.47 2.91 -37.22
C LEU A 15 -31.75 3.95 -36.34
N GLY A 16 -30.45 4.13 -36.56
CA GLY A 16 -29.66 5.36 -36.43
C GLY A 16 -29.77 6.23 -35.17
N ILE A 17 -28.74 6.24 -34.33
CA ILE A 17 -28.50 7.33 -33.36
C ILE A 17 -27.65 8.42 -34.02
N LEU A 18 -28.19 9.63 -33.91
CA LEU A 18 -27.70 10.92 -34.41
C LEU A 18 -26.40 11.39 -33.75
N ALA A 19 -25.58 12.06 -34.57
CA ALA A 19 -24.56 13.01 -34.16
C ALA A 19 -25.19 14.28 -33.60
N ALA A 20 -24.72 14.74 -32.44
CA ALA A 20 -25.02 16.07 -31.91
C ALA A 20 -23.81 16.98 -32.14
N GLY A 21 -24.01 17.99 -32.98
CA GLY A 21 -23.09 19.11 -33.17
C GLY A 21 -23.15 20.08 -31.99
N ASN A 22 -22.03 20.72 -31.69
CA ASN A 22 -21.96 21.84 -30.76
C ASN A 22 -21.27 23.02 -31.46
N GLN A 23 -22.09 23.98 -31.92
CA GLN A 23 -21.64 25.32 -32.29
C GLN A 23 -22.13 26.28 -31.22
N GLY A 24 -21.22 27.07 -30.67
CA GLY A 24 -21.52 28.13 -29.73
C GLY A 24 -20.33 29.08 -29.65
N ALA A 25 -20.29 30.04 -30.58
CA ALA A 25 -19.36 31.16 -30.58
C ALA A 25 -19.71 32.15 -29.45
N GLY A 26 -18.68 32.64 -28.76
CA GLY A 26 -18.78 33.69 -27.75
C GLY A 26 -17.45 34.43 -27.64
N THR A 27 -17.43 35.61 -28.21
CA THR A 27 -16.31 36.55 -28.39
C THR A 27 -15.70 37.04 -27.07
N HIS A 28 -14.36 37.01 -26.94
CA HIS A 28 -13.65 37.98 -26.12
C HIS A 28 -12.41 38.51 -26.83
N ASP A 29 -12.50 39.80 -27.12
CA ASP A 29 -11.58 40.71 -27.78
C ASP A 29 -10.51 41.25 -26.79
N ARG A 30 -9.38 41.66 -27.35
CA ARG A 30 -8.29 42.53 -26.85
C ARG A 30 -7.19 41.96 -25.95
N SER A 31 -6.06 41.69 -26.62
CA SER A 31 -4.71 42.02 -26.12
C SER A 31 -4.58 43.53 -25.83
N PRO A 32 -3.56 43.96 -25.06
CA PRO A 32 -2.35 44.35 -25.75
C PRO A 32 -1.04 43.86 -25.12
N ARG A 33 -0.07 43.72 -26.04
CA ARG A 33 1.37 43.63 -25.86
C ARG A 33 1.91 44.85 -25.10
N HIS A 34 2.89 44.61 -24.23
CA HIS A 34 4.05 45.44 -23.87
C HIS A 34 4.85 44.60 -22.85
N ASP A 35 6.16 44.58 -22.72
CA ASP A 35 7.31 44.91 -23.56
C ASP A 35 8.54 44.49 -22.72
N ALA A 36 9.68 44.34 -23.39
CA ALA A 36 11.03 44.57 -22.86
C ALA A 36 11.60 43.63 -21.76
N ALA A 37 12.34 42.64 -22.26
CA ALA A 37 13.78 42.48 -22.02
C ALA A 37 14.43 43.24 -20.85
N ARG A 38 14.84 42.51 -19.80
CA ARG A 38 16.07 42.72 -18.99
C ARG A 38 16.52 41.32 -18.54
N GLY A 39 17.65 40.77 -18.96
CA GLY A 39 18.98 41.39 -18.91
C GLY A 39 19.59 41.21 -17.52
N TYR A 40 19.70 39.99 -17.00
CA TYR A 40 20.52 39.72 -15.81
C TYR A 40 21.78 38.96 -16.17
N ALA A 41 22.86 39.73 -16.11
CA ALA A 41 24.22 39.33 -16.33
C ALA A 41 24.68 38.27 -15.33
N ARG A 42 25.43 37.31 -15.89
CA ARG A 42 26.33 36.40 -15.19
C ARG A 42 27.16 37.13 -14.13
N ARG A 43 27.10 36.67 -12.88
CA ARG A 43 28.22 36.76 -11.95
C ARG A 43 28.67 35.35 -11.56
N SER A 44 29.62 34.86 -12.33
CA SER A 44 30.54 33.80 -11.92
C SER A 44 31.26 34.27 -10.65
N ARG A 45 30.87 33.71 -9.50
CA ARG A 45 31.71 33.78 -8.30
C ARG A 45 32.78 32.71 -8.46
N ARG A 46 34.01 33.18 -8.69
CA ARG A 46 35.24 32.40 -8.51
C ARG A 46 35.23 31.81 -7.10
N ILE A 47 35.12 30.49 -7.02
CA ILE A 47 35.45 29.73 -5.82
C ILE A 47 36.98 29.73 -5.73
N PRO A 48 37.61 30.19 -4.64
CA PRO A 48 39.05 30.07 -4.46
C PRO A 48 39.45 28.59 -4.31
N PRO A 49 40.63 28.18 -4.78
CA PRO A 49 41.12 26.82 -4.59
C PRO A 49 41.33 26.55 -3.11
N VAL A 50 40.60 25.57 -2.56
CA VAL A 50 40.86 25.05 -1.22
C VAL A 50 42.12 24.19 -1.32
N ALA A 51 43.16 24.65 -0.61
CA ALA A 51 44.43 23.97 -0.51
C ALA A 51 44.26 22.58 0.09
N PHE A 52 44.65 21.57 -0.69
CA PHE A 52 44.82 20.20 -0.25
C PHE A 52 46.04 20.13 0.69
N ARG A 53 45.82 19.93 1.99
CA ARG A 53 46.88 19.58 2.95
C ARG A 53 46.95 18.06 3.09
N PRO A 54 48.07 17.42 2.72
CA PRO A 54 48.41 16.09 3.22
C PRO A 54 49.10 16.21 4.59
N ASN A 55 49.26 15.05 5.25
CA ASN A 55 49.82 14.80 6.59
C ASN A 55 48.73 14.77 7.67
N GLY A 56 48.39 13.64 8.27
CA GLY A 56 49.27 12.55 8.68
C GLY A 56 49.41 12.65 10.20
N ALA A 57 48.63 11.86 10.94
CA ALA A 57 48.90 11.54 12.34
C ALA A 57 48.08 10.32 12.74
N ALA A 58 48.78 9.20 12.92
CA ALA A 58 48.31 8.07 13.67
C ALA A 58 47.93 8.49 15.08
N ALA A 59 46.77 8.05 15.57
CA ALA A 59 46.41 8.14 16.98
C ALA A 59 45.62 6.90 17.42
N ALA A 60 46.36 6.05 18.13
CA ALA A 60 45.97 5.33 19.32
C ALA A 60 44.63 4.56 19.32
N SER A 61 44.78 3.24 19.16
CA SER A 61 43.88 2.22 19.69
C SER A 61 43.68 2.41 21.21
N ALA A 62 42.50 2.88 21.62
CA ALA A 62 42.09 2.94 23.01
C ALA A 62 41.32 1.66 23.37
N SER A 63 42.02 0.75 24.04
CA SER A 63 41.47 -0.43 24.68
C SER A 63 40.44 -0.05 25.76
N PHE A 64 39.16 -0.32 25.52
CA PHE A 64 38.15 -0.26 26.57
C PHE A 64 38.32 -1.44 27.53
N ARG A 65 39.00 -1.19 28.65
CA ARG A 65 39.03 -2.06 29.83
C ARG A 65 37.62 -2.17 30.41
N ARG A 66 36.98 -3.33 30.22
CA ARG A 66 35.82 -3.74 31.04
C ARG A 66 36.27 -3.91 32.49
N LYS A 67 35.85 -3.01 33.38
CA LYS A 67 35.91 -3.24 34.83
C LYS A 67 34.83 -4.28 35.18
N ALA A 68 35.29 -5.49 35.50
CA ALA A 68 34.49 -6.49 36.18
C ALA A 68 34.17 -5.99 37.61
N GLN A 69 32.92 -5.59 37.86
CA GLN A 69 32.42 -5.46 39.22
C GLN A 69 31.75 -6.78 39.62
N ARG A 70 32.54 -7.59 40.33
CA ARG A 70 32.05 -8.67 41.19
C ARG A 70 31.41 -8.01 42.42
N GLY A 71 30.09 -7.96 42.44
CA GLY A 71 29.29 -7.70 43.64
C GLY A 71 28.76 -9.02 44.19
N THR A 72 29.44 -9.54 45.21
CA THR A 72 28.97 -10.62 46.09
C THR A 72 27.89 -10.10 47.02
N PHE A 73 26.66 -10.60 46.93
CA PHE A 73 25.66 -10.50 48.00
C PHE A 73 24.81 -11.78 48.06
N MET A 74 24.92 -12.48 49.22
CA MET A 74 23.95 -13.36 49.90
C MET A 74 23.35 -14.52 49.08
N ARG A 75 23.71 -15.81 49.25
CA ARG A 75 23.79 -16.68 50.44
C ARG A 75 22.45 -16.80 51.19
N ASN A 76 21.89 -18.02 51.12
CA ASN A 76 20.69 -18.58 51.78
C ASN A 76 19.34 -18.21 51.15
N GLN A 77 18.76 -19.15 50.39
CA GLN A 77 17.58 -19.91 50.85
C GLN A 77 17.40 -21.18 50.00
N LEU A 78 17.35 -22.29 50.72
CA LEU A 78 17.11 -23.65 50.28
C LEU A 78 15.59 -23.82 50.17
N LEU A 79 15.03 -24.08 48.99
CA LEU A 79 13.63 -24.49 48.86
C LEU A 79 13.43 -25.47 47.71
N MET A 80 13.29 -26.73 48.12
CA MET A 80 12.64 -27.88 47.48
C MET A 80 12.04 -27.63 46.08
N THR A 81 12.74 -28.11 45.07
CA THR A 81 12.23 -28.24 43.70
C THR A 81 11.44 -29.55 43.60
N LEU A 82 10.12 -29.48 43.79
CA LEU A 82 9.19 -30.56 43.47
C LEU A 82 9.06 -30.64 41.94
N VAL A 83 9.74 -31.61 41.32
CA VAL A 83 9.64 -31.92 39.89
C VAL A 83 8.27 -32.54 39.64
N LEU A 84 7.29 -31.70 39.31
CA LEU A 84 6.00 -32.15 38.77
C LEU A 84 6.25 -32.65 37.34
N PHE A 85 6.29 -33.97 37.21
CA PHE A 85 6.22 -34.70 35.94
C PHE A 85 4.85 -34.41 35.32
N VAL A 86 4.75 -33.37 34.48
CA VAL A 86 3.54 -33.10 33.69
C VAL A 86 3.56 -34.09 32.52
N PRO A 87 2.62 -35.05 32.45
CA PRO A 87 2.53 -35.93 31.30
C PRO A 87 2.21 -35.08 30.06
N THR A 88 3.13 -35.06 29.11
CA THR A 88 2.92 -34.48 27.78
C THR A 88 1.90 -35.35 27.05
N LEU A 89 0.62 -35.08 27.28
CA LEU A 89 -0.46 -35.67 26.49
C LEU A 89 -0.21 -35.28 25.02
N PRO A 90 -0.18 -36.25 24.09
CA PRO A 90 -0.06 -35.93 22.67
C PRO A 90 -1.25 -35.06 22.30
N SER A 91 -0.99 -33.81 21.93
CA SER A 91 -2.01 -32.95 21.35
C SER A 91 -2.59 -33.69 20.16
N ALA A 92 -3.84 -34.13 20.30
CA ALA A 92 -4.62 -34.62 19.18
C ALA A 92 -4.60 -33.52 18.13
N ALA A 93 -3.84 -33.75 17.05
CA ALA A 93 -3.89 -32.91 15.87
C ALA A 93 -5.34 -32.96 15.41
N GLN A 94 -6.11 -31.92 15.75
CA GLN A 94 -7.45 -31.78 15.22
C GLN A 94 -7.27 -31.73 13.71
N ALA A 95 -7.74 -32.77 13.04
CA ALA A 95 -7.86 -32.79 11.60
C ALA A 95 -8.84 -31.68 11.25
N GLN A 96 -8.30 -30.48 11.07
CA GLN A 96 -9.04 -29.30 10.69
C GLN A 96 -9.56 -29.65 9.30
N SER A 97 -10.86 -29.94 9.23
CA SER A 97 -11.53 -30.20 7.97
C SER A 97 -11.27 -29.00 7.09
N THR A 98 -10.31 -29.14 6.17
CA THR A 98 -9.93 -28.06 5.27
C THR A 98 -11.22 -27.62 4.60
N PRO A 99 -11.67 -26.37 4.79
CA PRO A 99 -12.94 -25.93 4.23
C PRO A 99 -12.92 -26.24 2.73
N SER A 100 -14.00 -26.85 2.24
CA SER A 100 -14.14 -27.14 0.82
C SER A 100 -14.07 -25.82 0.05
N CYS A 101 -13.03 -25.68 -0.76
CA CYS A 101 -12.84 -24.55 -1.67
C CYS A 101 -12.69 -25.08 -3.09
N SER A 102 -13.17 -24.28 -4.04
CA SER A 102 -12.95 -24.49 -5.46
C SER A 102 -11.48 -24.27 -5.78
N VAL A 103 -10.82 -25.30 -6.28
CA VAL A 103 -9.39 -25.27 -6.56
C VAL A 103 -9.10 -24.51 -7.86
N ILE A 104 -8.13 -23.62 -7.83
CA ILE A 104 -7.56 -22.93 -9.00
C ILE A 104 -6.32 -23.71 -9.42
N GLU A 105 -6.41 -24.44 -10.53
CA GLU A 105 -5.36 -25.34 -11.01
C GLU A 105 -4.31 -24.65 -11.89
N SER A 106 -4.67 -23.53 -12.53
CA SER A 106 -3.78 -22.79 -13.43
C SER A 106 -4.04 -21.29 -13.40
N LEU A 107 -3.00 -20.50 -13.69
CA LEU A 107 -3.08 -19.05 -13.85
C LEU A 107 -2.74 -18.64 -15.29
N PRO A 108 -3.34 -17.57 -15.83
CA PRO A 108 -4.32 -16.69 -15.19
C PRO A 108 -5.70 -17.32 -14.94
N ALA A 109 -6.40 -16.89 -13.88
CA ALA A 109 -7.72 -17.39 -13.51
C ALA A 109 -8.73 -16.25 -13.28
N THR A 110 -10.01 -16.50 -13.56
CA THR A 110 -11.11 -15.58 -13.24
C THR A 110 -12.15 -16.27 -12.34
N ILE A 111 -12.39 -15.69 -11.17
CA ILE A 111 -13.45 -16.11 -10.24
C ILE A 111 -14.72 -15.33 -10.58
N SER A 112 -15.71 -16.00 -11.18
CA SER A 112 -16.96 -15.38 -11.62
C SER A 112 -18.13 -15.57 -10.65
N THR A 113 -18.05 -16.54 -9.75
CA THR A 113 -19.09 -16.84 -8.75
C THR A 113 -18.58 -16.63 -7.33
N GLY A 114 -19.44 -16.19 -6.41
CA GLY A 114 -19.12 -16.14 -4.98
C GLY A 114 -18.78 -17.52 -4.43
N GLY A 115 -17.98 -17.56 -3.36
CA GLY A 115 -17.53 -18.80 -2.74
C GLY A 115 -16.10 -18.77 -2.24
N ASN A 116 -15.63 -19.93 -1.79
CA ASN A 116 -14.27 -20.11 -1.28
C ASN A 116 -13.39 -20.71 -2.38
N TYR A 117 -12.23 -20.10 -2.61
CA TYR A 117 -11.27 -20.50 -3.64
C TYR A 117 -9.90 -20.69 -3.03
N CYS A 118 -9.14 -21.62 -3.60
CA CYS A 118 -7.79 -21.91 -3.15
C CYS A 118 -6.86 -22.29 -4.29
N LEU A 119 -5.59 -21.93 -4.17
CA LEU A 119 -4.57 -22.37 -5.12
C LEU A 119 -4.27 -23.87 -4.92
N ALA A 120 -4.04 -24.58 -6.01
CA ALA A 120 -3.63 -25.99 -5.99
C ALA A 120 -2.16 -26.17 -5.62
N ALA A 121 -1.31 -25.25 -6.07
CA ALA A 121 0.15 -25.29 -5.95
C ALA A 121 0.75 -23.89 -6.16
N ASN A 122 2.07 -23.78 -6.00
CA ASN A 122 2.82 -22.62 -6.49
C ASN A 122 2.60 -22.45 -8.00
N ALA A 123 2.52 -21.21 -8.46
CA ALA A 123 2.30 -20.88 -9.85
C ALA A 123 3.22 -19.75 -10.31
N GLU A 124 3.67 -19.85 -11.56
CA GLU A 124 4.44 -18.80 -12.22
C GLU A 124 3.62 -18.22 -13.37
N VAL A 125 3.71 -16.92 -13.56
CA VAL A 125 3.14 -16.19 -14.69
C VAL A 125 4.21 -15.30 -15.31
N ASN A 126 4.05 -14.93 -16.57
CA ASN A 126 4.91 -13.96 -17.23
C ASN A 126 4.01 -12.91 -17.91
N ILE A 127 3.41 -12.04 -17.09
CA ILE A 127 2.40 -11.07 -17.54
C ILE A 127 2.87 -9.63 -17.32
N THR A 128 2.74 -8.80 -18.36
CA THR A 128 3.02 -7.36 -18.30
C THR A 128 1.73 -6.53 -18.14
N THR A 129 0.58 -7.13 -18.40
CA THR A 129 -0.76 -6.53 -18.26
C THR A 129 -1.76 -7.57 -17.72
N GLY A 130 -2.89 -7.11 -17.20
CA GLY A 130 -3.94 -8.00 -16.68
C GLY A 130 -3.69 -8.42 -15.23
N ALA A 131 -4.21 -9.58 -14.83
CA ALA A 131 -3.99 -10.10 -13.48
C ALA A 131 -3.80 -11.62 -13.48
N ALA A 132 -3.00 -12.14 -12.54
CA ALA A 132 -2.87 -13.59 -12.38
C ALA A 132 -4.18 -14.19 -11.85
N VAL A 133 -4.83 -13.54 -10.88
CA VAL A 133 -6.20 -13.86 -10.45
C VAL A 133 -7.10 -12.63 -10.56
N THR A 134 -8.21 -12.77 -11.29
CA THR A 134 -9.28 -11.76 -11.36
C THR A 134 -10.49 -12.21 -10.55
N ILE A 135 -10.88 -11.43 -9.55
CA ILE A 135 -12.11 -11.63 -8.77
C ILE A 135 -13.22 -10.79 -9.39
N ASN A 136 -14.12 -11.45 -10.11
CA ASN A 136 -15.23 -10.83 -10.83
C ASN A 136 -16.59 -11.04 -10.13
N SER A 137 -16.60 -11.50 -8.88
CA SER A 137 -17.79 -11.72 -8.07
C SER A 137 -17.65 -11.11 -6.67
N ASN A 138 -18.78 -10.87 -6.01
CA ASN A 138 -18.82 -10.55 -4.57
C ASN A 138 -18.77 -11.84 -3.75
N ASP A 139 -18.62 -11.71 -2.43
CA ASP A 139 -18.70 -12.84 -1.49
C ASP A 139 -17.66 -13.92 -1.80
N VAL A 140 -16.44 -13.48 -2.11
CA VAL A 140 -15.32 -14.35 -2.50
C VAL A 140 -14.30 -14.37 -1.37
N THR A 141 -13.95 -15.57 -0.91
CA THR A 141 -12.73 -15.78 -0.13
C THR A 141 -11.70 -16.46 -1.01
N LEU A 142 -10.58 -15.80 -1.26
CA LEU A 142 -9.40 -16.36 -1.89
C LEU A 142 -8.36 -16.66 -0.81
N ASP A 143 -8.08 -17.93 -0.61
CA ASP A 143 -7.08 -18.44 0.32
C ASP A 143 -6.00 -19.19 -0.43
N CYS A 144 -4.81 -18.61 -0.57
CA CYS A 144 -3.75 -19.23 -1.34
C CYS A 144 -3.04 -20.37 -0.59
N ARG A 145 -3.37 -20.64 0.69
CA ARG A 145 -2.74 -21.70 1.50
C ARG A 145 -1.21 -21.63 1.51
N ASP A 146 -0.69 -20.41 1.61
CA ASP A 146 0.74 -20.07 1.53
C ASP A 146 1.43 -20.44 0.20
N PHE A 147 0.68 -20.84 -0.84
CA PHE A 147 1.25 -21.02 -2.17
C PHE A 147 1.66 -19.66 -2.78
N THR A 148 2.70 -19.74 -3.60
CA THR A 148 3.33 -18.59 -4.23
C THR A 148 2.79 -18.36 -5.64
N ILE A 149 2.46 -17.11 -5.95
CA ILE A 149 2.26 -16.62 -7.31
C ILE A 149 3.45 -15.71 -7.65
N THR A 150 4.28 -16.14 -8.61
CA THR A 150 5.46 -15.37 -9.04
C THR A 150 5.25 -14.80 -10.45
N ASN A 151 5.47 -13.49 -10.64
CA ASN A 151 5.56 -12.91 -11.97
C ASN A 151 7.01 -12.79 -12.43
N LEU A 152 7.34 -13.46 -13.53
CA LEU A 152 8.66 -13.45 -14.14
C LEU A 152 8.91 -12.20 -15.02
N ALA A 153 7.86 -11.45 -15.35
CA ALA A 153 8.00 -10.22 -16.12
C ALA A 153 8.79 -9.17 -15.32
N THR A 154 9.72 -8.47 -15.97
CA THR A 154 10.55 -7.42 -15.34
C THR A 154 10.13 -6.00 -15.76
N SER A 155 9.01 -5.86 -16.45
CA SER A 155 8.54 -4.58 -16.99
C SER A 155 8.01 -3.67 -15.87
N ASN A 156 8.79 -2.65 -15.50
CA ASN A 156 8.36 -1.62 -14.57
C ASN A 156 7.37 -0.60 -15.18
N ALA A 157 7.00 -0.74 -16.45
CA ALA A 157 6.00 0.06 -17.14
C ALA A 157 4.65 -0.67 -17.31
N GLY A 158 4.55 -1.92 -16.84
CA GLY A 158 3.36 -2.75 -16.96
C GLY A 158 2.16 -2.25 -16.14
N THR A 159 1.05 -2.94 -16.29
CA THR A 159 -0.19 -2.77 -15.50
C THR A 159 -0.69 -4.12 -14.97
N SER A 160 0.24 -5.04 -14.69
CA SER A 160 -0.08 -6.35 -14.16
C SER A 160 -0.39 -6.29 -12.66
N SER A 161 -1.35 -7.08 -12.21
CA SER A 161 -1.62 -7.30 -10.79
C SER A 161 -1.50 -8.78 -10.44
N ALA A 162 -1.06 -9.13 -9.24
CA ALA A 162 -1.13 -10.53 -8.83
C ALA A 162 -2.59 -10.93 -8.59
N ILE A 163 -3.32 -10.15 -7.80
CA ILE A 163 -4.74 -10.34 -7.53
C ILE A 163 -5.48 -9.03 -7.79
N ARG A 164 -6.57 -9.09 -8.55
CA ARG A 164 -7.36 -7.91 -8.93
C ARG A 164 -8.85 -8.10 -8.62
N ALA A 165 -9.42 -7.16 -7.87
CA ALA A 165 -10.86 -7.06 -7.60
C ALA A 165 -11.31 -5.61 -7.79
N VAL A 166 -12.25 -5.35 -8.71
CA VAL A 166 -12.71 -3.98 -8.98
C VAL A 166 -14.20 -3.88 -8.78
N ASN A 167 -14.64 -2.91 -7.97
CA ASN A 167 -16.05 -2.72 -7.59
C ASN A 167 -16.64 -4.03 -7.01
N ARG A 168 -15.94 -4.62 -6.04
CA ARG A 168 -16.35 -5.86 -5.37
C ARG A 168 -16.54 -5.63 -3.88
N ASN A 169 -17.44 -6.43 -3.32
CA ASN A 169 -17.84 -6.38 -1.92
C ASN A 169 -17.65 -7.74 -1.27
N ASN A 170 -17.36 -7.72 0.04
CA ASN A 170 -17.17 -8.92 0.83
C ASN A 170 -16.12 -9.88 0.21
N VAL A 171 -15.02 -9.29 -0.29
CA VAL A 171 -13.88 -10.03 -0.82
C VAL A 171 -12.82 -10.15 0.27
N GLN A 172 -12.39 -11.37 0.54
CA GLN A 172 -11.32 -11.70 1.48
C GLN A 172 -10.16 -12.33 0.72
N ILE A 173 -8.95 -11.80 0.89
CA ILE A 173 -7.72 -12.32 0.28
C ILE A 173 -6.72 -12.61 1.40
N ARG A 174 -6.30 -13.87 1.52
CA ARG A 174 -5.45 -14.30 2.63
C ARG A 174 -4.47 -15.42 2.31
N ASN A 175 -3.43 -15.51 3.14
CA ASN A 175 -2.40 -16.54 3.10
C ASN A 175 -1.75 -16.67 1.71
N CYS A 176 -1.61 -15.57 0.97
CA CYS A 176 -0.99 -15.55 -0.34
C CYS A 176 0.46 -15.08 -0.28
N ARG A 177 1.33 -15.76 -1.05
CA ARG A 177 2.71 -15.31 -1.29
C ARG A 177 2.79 -14.74 -2.71
N LEU A 178 2.90 -13.43 -2.83
CA LEU A 178 2.91 -12.73 -4.11
C LEU A 178 4.31 -12.17 -4.35
N MET A 179 4.98 -12.62 -5.42
CA MET A 179 6.39 -12.30 -5.65
C MET A 179 6.65 -11.86 -7.09
N GLY A 180 7.68 -11.04 -7.27
CA GLY A 180 8.22 -10.69 -8.59
C GLY A 180 7.59 -9.45 -9.21
N GLY A 181 7.78 -9.28 -10.52
CA GLY A 181 7.57 -8.01 -11.21
C GLY A 181 6.11 -7.71 -11.59
N PHE A 182 5.19 -7.87 -10.65
CA PHE A 182 3.87 -7.27 -10.78
C PHE A 182 3.96 -5.74 -10.68
N THR A 183 3.06 -5.02 -11.33
CA THR A 183 2.90 -3.59 -11.03
C THR A 183 2.26 -3.42 -9.65
N ASP A 184 1.23 -4.21 -9.36
CA ASP A 184 0.51 -4.20 -8.09
C ASP A 184 0.44 -5.61 -7.49
N GLY A 185 0.71 -5.77 -6.19
CA GLY A 185 0.50 -7.05 -5.51
C GLY A 185 -1.00 -7.38 -5.47
N ILE A 186 -1.74 -6.66 -4.63
CA ILE A 186 -3.20 -6.76 -4.52
C ILE A 186 -3.84 -5.44 -4.94
N TYR A 187 -4.70 -5.49 -5.95
CA TYR A 187 -5.39 -4.32 -6.52
C TYR A 187 -6.90 -4.41 -6.29
N MET A 188 -7.38 -3.79 -5.22
CA MET A 188 -8.81 -3.68 -4.87
C MET A 188 -9.28 -2.23 -5.08
N HIS A 189 -9.92 -1.94 -6.21
CA HIS A 189 -10.20 -0.56 -6.61
C HIS A 189 -11.70 -0.29 -6.79
N MET A 190 -12.10 0.97 -6.69
CA MET A 190 -13.43 1.46 -7.05
C MET A 190 -13.37 2.75 -7.86
N LEU A 191 -14.48 3.16 -8.45
CA LEU A 191 -14.57 4.42 -9.17
C LEU A 191 -14.55 5.62 -8.20
N LEU A 192 -13.48 6.42 -8.24
CA LEU A 192 -13.26 7.54 -7.32
C LEU A 192 -14.34 8.64 -7.36
N GLY A 193 -14.94 8.87 -8.52
CA GLY A 193 -15.97 9.90 -8.73
C GLY A 193 -17.41 9.43 -8.50
N GLY A 194 -17.62 8.16 -8.15
CA GLY A 194 -18.95 7.59 -7.90
C GLY A 194 -19.20 7.29 -6.43
N SER A 195 -20.42 6.88 -6.11
CA SER A 195 -20.75 6.30 -4.80
C SER A 195 -19.87 5.08 -4.52
N THR A 196 -19.58 4.80 -3.25
CA THR A 196 -18.79 3.62 -2.87
C THR A 196 -19.44 2.34 -3.40
N THR A 197 -18.71 1.59 -4.22
CA THR A 197 -19.11 0.28 -4.78
C THR A 197 -18.25 -0.88 -4.29
N SER A 198 -17.34 -0.60 -3.36
CA SER A 198 -16.42 -1.58 -2.79
C SER A 198 -16.44 -1.46 -1.27
N PHE A 199 -16.91 -2.49 -0.58
CA PHE A 199 -17.06 -2.48 0.86
C PHE A 199 -16.91 -3.84 1.52
N TYR A 200 -16.61 -3.84 2.82
CA TYR A 200 -16.39 -5.05 3.64
C TYR A 200 -15.31 -5.97 3.08
N ASN A 201 -14.26 -5.38 2.51
CA ASN A 201 -13.16 -6.15 1.94
C ASN A 201 -12.03 -6.30 2.94
N ARG A 202 -11.43 -7.48 2.95
CA ARG A 202 -10.34 -7.83 3.86
C ARG A 202 -9.12 -8.35 3.10
N VAL A 203 -7.95 -7.81 3.43
CA VAL A 203 -6.65 -8.30 2.95
C VAL A 203 -5.83 -8.64 4.17
N GLU A 204 -5.62 -9.93 4.42
CA GLU A 204 -5.01 -10.40 5.66
C GLU A 204 -3.92 -11.45 5.47
N ASP A 205 -2.87 -11.37 6.30
CA ASP A 205 -1.87 -12.43 6.45
C ASP A 205 -1.20 -12.85 5.10
N ASN A 206 -0.97 -11.89 4.22
CA ASN A 206 -0.28 -12.11 2.94
C ASN A 206 1.20 -11.72 3.02
N TYR A 207 2.03 -12.39 2.24
CA TYR A 207 3.41 -12.02 1.96
C TYR A 207 3.51 -11.43 0.55
N ILE A 208 3.96 -10.19 0.39
CA ILE A 208 4.00 -9.48 -0.89
C ILE A 208 5.39 -8.87 -1.07
N ALA A 209 6.08 -9.20 -2.15
CA ALA A 209 7.44 -8.72 -2.38
C ALA A 209 7.70 -8.37 -3.86
N GLY A 210 8.33 -7.22 -4.08
CA GLY A 210 8.78 -6.77 -5.41
C GLY A 210 7.76 -6.09 -6.35
N PRO A 211 6.52 -5.72 -5.97
CA PRO A 211 5.66 -5.02 -6.92
C PRO A 211 6.19 -3.61 -7.21
N PHE A 212 6.07 -3.16 -8.46
CA PHE A 212 6.68 -1.90 -8.91
C PHE A 212 5.97 -0.62 -8.44
N ARG A 213 4.71 -0.72 -7.99
CA ARG A 213 3.88 0.43 -7.61
C ARG A 213 3.22 0.29 -6.25
N TYR A 214 2.37 -0.73 -6.09
CA TYR A 214 1.59 -0.94 -4.87
C TYR A 214 1.86 -2.34 -4.32
N GLY A 215 2.15 -2.44 -3.03
CA GLY A 215 2.02 -3.72 -2.31
C GLY A 215 0.55 -4.11 -2.26
N ILE A 216 -0.25 -3.27 -1.60
CA ILE A 216 -1.71 -3.38 -1.53
C ILE A 216 -2.32 -2.02 -1.89
N LEU A 217 -3.25 -2.01 -2.84
CA LEU A 217 -4.20 -0.92 -3.04
C LEU A 217 -5.59 -1.43 -2.65
N ALA A 218 -6.25 -0.75 -1.71
CA ALA A 218 -7.58 -1.12 -1.25
C ALA A 218 -8.47 0.11 -1.05
N TYR A 219 -9.29 0.39 -2.05
CA TYR A 219 -10.25 1.49 -2.05
C TYR A 219 -11.66 1.00 -1.77
N GLY A 220 -12.37 1.76 -0.94
CA GLY A 220 -13.73 1.44 -0.54
C GLY A 220 -14.06 1.95 0.85
N SER A 221 -15.02 1.28 1.49
CA SER A 221 -15.44 1.58 2.86
C SER A 221 -15.57 0.30 3.66
N ALA A 222 -15.31 0.36 4.97
CA ALA A 222 -15.13 -0.85 5.80
C ALA A 222 -14.07 -1.79 5.19
N ILE A 223 -12.91 -1.24 4.89
CA ILE A 223 -11.75 -1.99 4.39
C ILE A 223 -10.85 -2.35 5.56
N GLU A 224 -10.43 -3.61 5.63
CA GLU A 224 -9.50 -4.10 6.65
C GLU A 224 -8.22 -4.64 5.97
N VAL A 225 -7.07 -4.05 6.30
CA VAL A 225 -5.76 -4.52 5.84
C VAL A 225 -4.94 -4.88 7.07
N ARG A 226 -4.73 -6.17 7.33
CA ARG A 226 -4.13 -6.61 8.60
C ARG A 226 -3.12 -7.75 8.49
N GLY A 227 -2.07 -7.73 9.32
CA GLY A 227 -1.15 -8.87 9.41
C GLY A 227 -0.31 -9.14 8.15
N ASN A 228 -0.31 -8.24 7.16
CA ASN A 228 0.42 -8.45 5.92
C ASN A 228 1.90 -8.11 6.10
N THR A 229 2.75 -8.81 5.36
CA THR A 229 4.18 -8.57 5.26
C THR A 229 4.52 -8.13 3.83
N ILE A 230 5.02 -6.90 3.67
CA ILE A 230 5.18 -6.24 2.38
C ILE A 230 6.62 -5.73 2.26
N TYR A 231 7.32 -6.16 1.20
CA TYR A 231 8.72 -5.84 0.95
C TYR A 231 8.96 -5.25 -0.44
N ASP A 232 9.99 -4.40 -0.53
CA ASP A 232 10.64 -3.99 -1.78
C ASP A 232 9.65 -3.45 -2.83
N VAL A 233 8.78 -2.54 -2.40
CA VAL A 233 7.79 -1.92 -3.29
C VAL A 233 8.39 -0.73 -4.01
N GLY A 234 8.30 -0.73 -5.35
CA GLY A 234 8.64 0.44 -6.17
C GLY A 234 9.48 0.14 -7.40
N GLY A 235 9.92 1.20 -8.08
CA GLY A 235 10.71 1.10 -9.32
C GLY A 235 9.94 1.44 -10.60
N GLN A 236 8.62 1.68 -10.53
CA GLN A 236 7.86 2.18 -11.67
C GLN A 236 8.25 3.62 -12.03
N ALA A 237 8.46 3.86 -13.32
CA ALA A 237 8.77 5.18 -13.85
C ALA A 237 7.60 6.17 -13.63
N ALA A 238 7.94 7.39 -13.20
CA ALA A 238 6.99 8.50 -13.01
C ALA A 238 5.80 8.22 -12.05
N SER A 239 5.88 7.18 -11.22
CA SER A 239 4.81 6.75 -10.32
C SER A 239 5.28 6.73 -8.86
N PRO A 240 4.41 7.09 -7.89
CA PRO A 240 4.71 6.87 -6.49
C PRO A 240 4.77 5.36 -6.17
N ALA A 241 5.55 5.03 -5.15
CA ALA A 241 5.58 3.69 -4.57
C ALA A 241 4.86 3.70 -3.22
N MET A 242 3.95 2.76 -3.00
CA MET A 242 3.18 2.68 -1.76
C MET A 242 3.12 1.23 -1.27
N GLY A 243 3.61 0.98 -0.05
CA GLY A 243 3.46 -0.34 0.56
C GLY A 243 1.98 -0.71 0.68
N ILE A 244 1.23 0.15 1.36
CA ILE A 244 -0.24 0.06 1.47
C ILE A 244 -0.84 1.39 1.05
N ARG A 245 -1.83 1.36 0.15
CA ARG A 245 -2.69 2.47 -0.21
C ARG A 245 -4.14 2.15 0.15
N VAL A 246 -4.74 2.95 1.01
CA VAL A 246 -6.18 2.85 1.33
C VAL A 246 -6.89 4.16 1.04
N GLY A 247 -8.19 4.11 0.79
CA GLY A 247 -8.94 5.34 0.57
C GLY A 247 -10.40 5.13 0.22
N GLY A 248 -11.12 6.24 0.16
CA GLY A 248 -12.56 6.28 -0.10
C GLY A 248 -12.94 7.11 -1.33
N SER A 249 -14.23 7.05 -1.68
CA SER A 249 -14.82 7.82 -2.78
C SER A 249 -14.70 9.31 -2.46
N SER A 250 -14.67 10.23 -3.42
CA SER A 250 -14.73 11.66 -3.08
C SER A 250 -16.12 12.11 -2.63
N VAL A 251 -17.18 11.40 -3.03
CA VAL A 251 -18.58 11.82 -2.85
C VAL A 251 -19.37 11.04 -1.78
N SER A 252 -18.88 9.88 -1.35
CA SER A 252 -19.53 9.11 -0.27
C SER A 252 -19.37 9.80 1.11
N SER A 253 -20.19 9.47 2.10
CA SER A 253 -20.02 9.91 3.49
C SER A 253 -19.33 8.85 4.36
N PHE A 254 -19.56 7.57 4.07
CA PHE A 254 -18.95 6.46 4.80
C PHE A 254 -17.66 6.03 4.10
N LYS A 255 -16.49 6.20 4.75
CA LYS A 255 -15.15 5.89 4.21
C LYS A 255 -14.20 5.44 5.32
N PHE A 256 -14.61 4.40 6.04
CA PHE A 256 -13.85 3.83 7.15
C PHE A 256 -12.84 2.78 6.66
N GLN A 257 -11.60 2.83 7.14
CA GLN A 257 -10.59 1.82 6.88
C GLN A 257 -9.80 1.51 8.15
N VAL A 258 -9.42 0.24 8.32
CA VAL A 258 -8.52 -0.22 9.38
C VAL A 258 -7.28 -0.81 8.74
N VAL A 259 -6.12 -0.28 9.09
CA VAL A 259 -4.82 -0.80 8.66
C VAL A 259 -4.02 -1.12 9.92
N GLU A 260 -3.87 -2.40 10.24
CA GLU A 260 -3.27 -2.80 11.51
C GLU A 260 -2.27 -3.96 11.43
N ARG A 261 -1.26 -3.94 12.30
CA ARG A 261 -0.30 -5.05 12.46
C ARG A 261 0.37 -5.48 11.15
N ASN A 262 0.55 -4.57 10.21
CA ASN A 262 1.27 -4.85 8.97
C ASN A 262 2.76 -4.54 9.14
N LEU A 263 3.61 -5.30 8.48
CA LEU A 263 5.02 -5.00 8.27
C LEU A 263 5.20 -4.50 6.84
N VAL A 264 5.68 -3.26 6.68
CA VAL A 264 6.02 -2.66 5.39
C VAL A 264 7.47 -2.25 5.42
N ALA A 265 8.29 -2.79 4.52
CA ALA A 265 9.70 -2.44 4.46
C ALA A 265 10.21 -2.26 3.02
N GLY A 266 11.12 -1.31 2.83
CA GLY A 266 11.81 -1.11 1.55
C GLY A 266 10.94 -0.46 0.47
N THR A 267 10.03 0.45 0.82
CA THR A 267 9.26 1.19 -0.18
C THR A 267 10.09 2.33 -0.78
N ASN A 268 10.41 2.25 -2.06
CA ASN A 268 11.27 3.21 -2.76
C ASN A 268 10.67 3.70 -4.08
N SER A 269 10.55 5.01 -4.26
CA SER A 269 10.22 5.59 -5.56
C SER A 269 11.42 6.38 -6.15
N PRO A 270 11.95 5.97 -7.31
CA PRO A 270 13.02 6.70 -7.98
C PRO A 270 12.61 8.07 -8.52
N PHE A 271 11.33 8.21 -8.88
CA PHE A 271 10.83 9.30 -9.70
C PHE A 271 9.64 10.03 -9.09
N ASN A 272 9.30 9.72 -7.83
CA ASN A 272 8.18 10.33 -7.12
C ASN A 272 8.34 10.10 -5.61
N HIS A 273 7.30 10.42 -4.84
CA HIS A 273 7.22 10.15 -3.42
C HIS A 273 7.09 8.64 -3.13
N ALA A 274 7.62 8.22 -1.99
CA ALA A 274 7.46 6.88 -1.46
C ALA A 274 6.66 6.90 -0.15
N TYR A 275 5.82 5.91 0.06
CA TYR A 275 4.92 5.82 1.21
C TYR A 275 4.93 4.43 1.81
N GLY A 276 5.17 4.29 3.12
CA GLY A 276 4.92 3.03 3.82
C GLY A 276 3.43 2.73 3.76
N ILE A 277 2.64 3.64 4.33
CA ILE A 277 1.18 3.65 4.25
C ILE A 277 0.71 5.00 3.73
N TYR A 278 -0.13 5.00 2.70
CA TYR A 278 -0.80 6.17 2.16
C TYR A 278 -2.31 6.02 2.29
N SER A 279 -2.97 7.09 2.71
CA SER A 279 -4.41 7.19 2.84
C SER A 279 -4.94 8.45 2.18
N ASP A 280 -6.00 8.32 1.38
CA ASP A 280 -6.74 9.44 0.82
C ASP A 280 -8.26 9.31 0.94
N ASN A 281 -8.90 10.41 1.34
CA ASN A 281 -10.34 10.51 1.57
C ASN A 281 -10.85 9.51 2.62
N SER A 282 -10.13 9.36 3.71
CA SER A 282 -10.50 8.47 4.82
C SER A 282 -11.23 9.23 5.93
N ILE A 283 -12.33 8.69 6.44
CA ILE A 283 -13.10 9.27 7.56
C ILE A 283 -13.16 8.25 8.68
N GLY A 284 -12.66 8.63 9.87
CA GLY A 284 -12.60 7.73 11.01
C GLY A 284 -11.61 6.57 10.87
N ALA A 285 -10.68 6.63 9.91
CA ALA A 285 -9.76 5.53 9.65
C ALA A 285 -8.77 5.31 10.80
N MET A 286 -8.30 4.07 10.93
CA MET A 286 -7.42 3.64 12.01
C MET A 286 -6.15 2.99 11.45
N PHE A 287 -4.99 3.49 11.87
CA PHE A 287 -3.67 2.99 11.49
C PHE A 287 -2.94 2.54 12.76
N LEU A 288 -3.01 1.24 13.06
CA LEU A 288 -2.69 0.71 14.39
C LEU A 288 -1.55 -0.31 14.35
N ASN A 289 -0.54 -0.14 15.21
CA ASN A 289 0.47 -1.17 15.46
C ASN A 289 1.19 -1.68 14.20
N ASN A 290 1.35 -0.83 13.18
CA ASN A 290 2.10 -1.18 11.98
C ASN A 290 3.60 -0.96 12.21
N THR A 291 4.42 -1.78 11.59
CA THR A 291 5.88 -1.58 11.51
C THR A 291 6.23 -1.17 10.09
N ILE A 292 6.84 0.01 9.96
CA ILE A 292 7.21 0.61 8.68
C ILE A 292 8.69 0.94 8.73
N SER A 293 9.45 0.51 7.72
CA SER A 293 10.90 0.75 7.69
C SER A 293 11.41 1.01 6.28
N GLY A 294 12.36 1.94 6.15
CA GLY A 294 13.09 2.13 4.89
C GLY A 294 12.20 2.67 3.76
N THR A 295 11.34 3.64 4.07
CA THR A 295 10.60 4.38 3.05
C THR A 295 11.39 5.61 2.59
N TYR A 296 11.74 5.69 1.31
CA TYR A 296 12.52 6.81 0.77
C TYR A 296 12.17 7.17 -0.67
N GLY A 297 12.09 8.46 -0.98
CA GLY A 297 12.09 8.97 -2.35
C GLY A 297 13.53 9.23 -2.81
N LEU A 298 13.95 8.73 -3.98
CA LEU A 298 15.37 8.82 -4.38
C LEU A 298 15.81 10.24 -4.77
N ALA A 299 14.95 11.01 -5.43
CA ALA A 299 15.32 12.36 -5.87
C ALA A 299 15.15 13.40 -4.75
N PRO A 300 15.97 14.46 -4.70
CA PRO A 300 15.92 15.47 -3.63
C PRO A 300 14.56 16.16 -3.44
N ASN A 301 13.78 16.27 -4.53
CA ASN A 301 12.47 16.91 -4.51
C ASN A 301 11.34 15.97 -4.02
N TYR A 302 11.62 14.68 -3.87
CA TYR A 302 10.64 13.69 -3.46
C TYR A 302 10.91 13.20 -2.04
N LYS A 303 9.86 13.24 -1.25
CA LYS A 303 9.86 12.84 0.15
C LYS A 303 9.55 11.35 0.32
N GLY A 304 10.17 10.73 1.33
CA GLY A 304 9.73 9.45 1.90
C GLY A 304 8.79 9.70 3.07
N TYR A 305 7.68 8.95 3.12
CA TYR A 305 6.68 9.05 4.16
C TYR A 305 6.51 7.70 4.87
N GLY A 306 6.55 7.69 6.20
CA GLY A 306 6.15 6.50 6.95
C GLY A 306 4.65 6.24 6.76
N ILE A 307 3.83 7.11 7.35
CA ILE A 307 2.37 7.12 7.20
C ILE A 307 1.96 8.51 6.70
N ARG A 308 1.19 8.58 5.61
CA ARG A 308 0.59 9.84 5.14
C ARG A 308 -0.90 9.69 4.93
N VAL A 309 -1.66 10.58 5.56
CA VAL A 309 -3.07 10.82 5.27
C VAL A 309 -3.14 12.13 4.50
N ALA A 310 -3.47 12.07 3.22
CA ALA A 310 -3.50 13.25 2.35
C ALA A 310 -4.77 14.10 2.58
N ASN A 311 -5.92 13.43 2.64
CA ASN A 311 -7.23 14.01 2.91
C ASN A 311 -8.00 13.08 3.84
N GLY A 312 -8.71 13.62 4.82
CA GLY A 312 -9.50 12.83 5.76
C GLY A 312 -9.85 13.58 7.03
N SER A 313 -10.68 12.98 7.88
CA SER A 313 -11.05 13.53 9.19
C SER A 313 -11.26 12.43 10.23
N GLY A 314 -10.98 12.74 11.49
CA GLY A 314 -11.15 11.81 12.62
C GLY A 314 -10.23 10.57 12.53
N VAL A 315 -9.07 10.69 11.90
CA VAL A 315 -8.15 9.58 11.71
C VAL A 315 -7.34 9.33 12.99
N THR A 316 -7.20 8.07 13.37
CA THR A 316 -6.35 7.64 14.50
C THR A 316 -5.12 6.89 14.00
N ILE A 317 -3.94 7.34 14.41
CA ILE A 317 -2.66 6.71 14.10
C ILE A 317 -1.97 6.38 15.42
N ARG A 318 -1.92 5.10 15.78
CA ARG A 318 -1.47 4.68 17.11
C ARG A 318 -0.57 3.45 17.15
N GLY A 319 0.44 3.48 18.03
CA GLY A 319 1.24 2.28 18.34
C GLY A 319 2.16 1.85 17.20
N ASN A 320 2.37 2.69 16.19
CA ASN A 320 3.17 2.32 15.02
C ASN A 320 4.66 2.49 15.30
N ILE A 321 5.48 1.61 14.72
CA ILE A 321 6.93 1.74 14.68
C ILE A 321 7.30 2.19 13.27
N VAL A 322 7.88 3.38 13.14
CA VAL A 322 8.11 4.04 11.85
C VAL A 322 9.58 4.45 11.74
N GLY A 323 10.35 3.78 10.87
CA GLY A 323 11.76 4.01 10.63
C GLY A 323 12.05 4.54 9.23
N GLY A 324 12.68 5.72 9.15
CA GLY A 324 13.05 6.37 7.89
C GLY A 324 14.28 5.76 7.22
N GLY A 325 14.58 6.25 6.02
CA GLY A 325 15.83 5.98 5.30
C GLY A 325 16.98 6.90 5.73
N GLY A 326 16.69 7.96 6.50
CA GLY A 326 17.68 8.87 7.07
C GLY A 326 18.00 10.07 6.21
N ARG A 327 17.12 10.43 5.28
CA ARG A 327 17.28 11.60 4.40
C ARG A 327 16.57 12.82 4.96
N ASP A 328 17.13 14.00 4.70
CA ASP A 328 16.68 15.30 5.23
C ASP A 328 15.24 15.70 4.87
N ASN A 329 14.64 15.09 3.84
CA ASN A 329 13.32 15.45 3.35
C ASN A 329 12.22 14.43 3.72
N GLU A 330 12.51 13.47 4.59
CA GLU A 330 11.56 12.43 5.00
C GLU A 330 10.63 12.88 6.14
N VAL A 331 9.41 12.33 6.16
CA VAL A 331 8.42 12.60 7.21
C VAL A 331 7.90 11.28 7.78
N GLY A 332 7.92 11.12 9.10
CA GLY A 332 7.45 9.90 9.76
C GLY A 332 5.94 9.74 9.60
N ILE A 333 5.17 10.63 10.21
CA ILE A 333 3.71 10.65 10.13
C ILE A 333 3.23 12.02 9.66
N GLN A 334 2.42 12.07 8.61
CA GLN A 334 1.76 13.28 8.14
C GLN A 334 0.24 13.10 8.06
N THR A 335 -0.50 14.02 8.65
CA THR A 335 -1.96 14.14 8.52
C THR A 335 -2.35 15.51 7.94
N PRO A 336 -3.59 15.69 7.46
CA PRO A 336 -4.11 17.02 7.17
C PRO A 336 -4.12 17.85 8.47
N SER A 337 -4.01 19.18 8.37
CA SER A 337 -3.82 20.07 9.53
C SER A 337 -4.92 20.04 10.58
N ASN A 338 -6.06 19.41 10.28
CA ASN A 338 -7.24 19.36 11.13
C ASN A 338 -7.87 17.95 10.97
N GLY A 339 -7.69 17.07 11.94
CA GLY A 339 -8.44 15.81 12.03
C GLY A 339 -7.62 14.53 12.15
N GLY A 340 -6.32 14.63 12.46
CA GLY A 340 -5.46 13.47 12.73
C GLY A 340 -5.05 13.39 14.20
N TRP A 341 -5.27 12.25 14.84
CA TRP A 341 -4.78 11.95 16.18
C TRP A 341 -3.63 10.95 16.12
N CYS A 342 -2.45 11.35 16.60
CA CYS A 342 -1.23 10.55 16.53
C CYS A 342 -0.77 10.23 17.96
N TYR A 343 -0.88 8.97 18.39
CA TYR A 343 -0.55 8.57 19.77
C TYR A 343 0.43 7.40 19.84
N ASP A 344 1.31 7.39 20.84
CA ASP A 344 2.14 6.22 21.19
C ASP A 344 2.93 5.65 19.99
N ASN A 345 3.38 6.48 19.05
CA ASN A 345 4.16 6.01 17.89
C ASN A 345 5.66 6.14 18.18
N GLN A 346 6.44 5.13 17.78
CA GLN A 346 7.89 5.18 17.82
C GLN A 346 8.42 5.57 16.44
N ILE A 347 8.91 6.80 16.28
CA ILE A 347 9.30 7.38 15.01
C ILE A 347 10.80 7.68 15.03
N ARG A 348 11.58 6.92 14.26
CA ARG A 348 13.04 7.08 14.21
C ARG A 348 13.51 7.44 12.82
N THR A 349 14.63 8.17 12.79
CA THR A 349 15.41 8.41 11.57
C THR A 349 14.72 9.36 10.56
N TYR A 350 13.58 9.93 10.93
CA TYR A 350 12.91 10.98 10.16
C TYR A 350 13.28 12.37 10.68
N PRO A 351 13.74 13.30 9.84
CA PRO A 351 13.99 14.69 10.23
C PRO A 351 12.73 15.39 10.73
N THR A 352 11.57 15.04 10.16
CA THR A 352 10.26 15.49 10.63
C THR A 352 9.49 14.29 11.15
N ALA A 353 9.46 14.09 12.47
CA ALA A 353 8.76 12.95 13.07
C ALA A 353 7.25 12.98 12.77
N THR A 354 6.58 14.09 13.07
CA THR A 354 5.13 14.28 12.84
C THR A 354 4.83 15.63 12.19
N LEU A 355 3.85 15.68 11.29
CA LEU A 355 3.34 16.92 10.66
C LEU A 355 1.82 16.90 10.56
N GLY A 356 1.14 17.89 11.12
CA GLY A 356 -0.31 18.05 11.02
C GLY A 356 -1.15 17.21 11.98
N CYS A 357 -0.54 16.55 12.97
CA CYS A 357 -1.29 15.84 14.01
C CYS A 357 -1.90 16.87 15.00
N ASP A 358 -3.22 16.88 15.15
CA ASP A 358 -3.95 17.78 16.07
C ASP A 358 -3.59 17.47 17.53
N ALA A 359 -3.46 16.17 17.81
CA ALA A 359 -2.98 15.65 19.08
C ALA A 359 -1.78 14.74 18.80
N SER A 360 -0.64 15.08 19.40
CA SER A 360 0.60 14.31 19.33
C SER A 360 1.03 14.04 20.77
N LEU A 361 0.74 12.84 21.28
CA LEU A 361 1.03 12.45 22.65
C LEU A 361 1.74 11.09 22.65
N GLY A 362 2.86 10.97 23.36
CA GLY A 362 3.63 9.73 23.42
C GLY A 362 4.31 9.33 22.10
N ASN A 363 4.53 10.27 21.18
CA ASN A 363 5.33 10.01 19.98
C ASN A 363 6.80 10.27 20.29
N PHE A 364 7.67 9.26 20.09
CA PHE A 364 9.08 9.28 20.50
C PHE A 364 10.04 9.05 19.33
#